data_AF-G0HH40-F1
#
_entry.id   AF-G0HH40-F1
#
_cell.length_a   1.000
_cell.length_b   1.000
_cell.length_c   1.000
_cell.angle_alpha   90.00
_cell.angle_beta   90.00
_cell.angle_gamma   90.00
#
_symmetry.space_group_name_H-M   'P 1'
#
loop_
_entity.id
_entity.type
_entity.pdbx_description
1 polymer ?
#
loop_
_entity_poly.entity_id
_entity_poly.type
_entity_poly.pdbx_seq_one_letter_code
_entity_poly.pdbx_strand_id
1 'polypeptide(L)'
;MSIGLSTGDEGRTLPKAWLDNVTAYTDCHILWVEHGHAQVMVDGELYRLKELEALRIPLGVTVDYIETTEGSVALSVLVPVGSFPEVPSVVIRETLTRDTADVLLHLYSRWRMPDWKEYDPRDPLAELGGCGHRVAPVPSITLPTLPDHEGAKLIGRRMLEDPSDRRSVAEWSKTVGFTSRHITERFRLTTGLSIGAWCQQVRTVRAFHLIRQGVPVADAAEATGYGTAKALSEAFHRETGTRPSEVRRQRMREPEATVYTSGTGAWKGSSLADILGPATAIPAANLRSRVNSFHVMIWMVRGTGRLVLGDEVKNLAAGDGVWIPAGVWHRLLMDAGAVMVPVGTLPTTVDLRRRHVRPTHFRAESRAELLYRSMVKFTALRPVNGPCIEMTDLVPATVNLQAPGDPLIGWLLDAAHSSETSEKRLAEQFGCSLGHFCRRFFGATGQYFEQWMIDRKMLRARTLLADPDLTVAEICRRVGYRHPSSFTRAFLGVHSVKPTEYRQAYLRRQTVSIGVE
;
A
#
# COMPACT_ATOMS: atom_id res chain seq x y z
N MET A 1 14.76 20.74 -21.19
CA MET A 1 13.67 21.70 -21.01
C MET A 1 13.09 21.47 -19.63
N SER A 2 13.30 22.40 -18.70
CA SER A 2 12.65 22.35 -17.40
C SER A 2 11.21 22.81 -17.58
N ILE A 3 10.26 21.94 -17.29
CA ILE A 3 8.85 22.32 -17.25
C ILE A 3 8.62 22.85 -15.84
N GLY A 4 8.50 24.17 -15.70
CA GLY A 4 7.60 24.67 -14.68
C GLY A 4 6.21 24.29 -15.19
N LEU A 5 5.43 23.54 -14.41
CA LEU A 5 4.00 23.39 -14.70
C LEU A 5 3.49 24.82 -14.84
N SER A 6 3.18 25.21 -16.07
CA SER A 6 3.14 26.63 -16.39
C SER A 6 2.03 27.23 -15.56
N THR A 7 2.37 28.34 -14.94
CA THR A 7 1.51 29.38 -14.37
C THR A 7 0.62 30.00 -15.46
N GLY A 8 -0.04 29.15 -16.27
CA GLY A 8 -1.08 29.52 -17.23
C GLY A 8 -2.48 29.44 -16.64
N ASP A 9 -2.58 29.05 -15.36
CA ASP A 9 -3.76 29.22 -14.51
C ASP A 9 -3.22 29.79 -13.18
N GLU A 10 -3.04 31.11 -13.11
CA GLU A 10 -2.90 31.82 -11.83
C GLU A 10 -4.17 31.52 -10.99
N GLY A 11 -4.20 30.40 -10.28
CA GLY A 11 -5.36 30.02 -9.46
C GLY A 11 -5.75 28.55 -9.40
N ARG A 12 -5.01 27.58 -9.96
CA ARG A 12 -5.26 26.15 -9.66
C ARG A 12 -4.73 25.78 -8.29
N THR A 13 -5.52 26.09 -7.28
CA THR A 13 -5.33 25.61 -5.93
C THR A 13 -5.58 24.10 -5.86
N LEU A 14 -4.67 23.35 -5.21
CA LEU A 14 -4.84 21.91 -5.03
C LEU A 14 -6.11 21.69 -4.18
N PRO A 15 -7.10 20.92 -4.66
CA PRO A 15 -8.35 20.78 -3.93
C PRO A 15 -8.13 20.20 -2.54
N LYS A 16 -8.97 20.63 -1.60
CA LYS A 16 -9.07 20.01 -0.28
C LYS A 16 -9.24 18.49 -0.43
N ALA A 17 -8.54 17.68 0.37
CA ALA A 17 -8.70 16.23 0.37
C ALA A 17 -9.19 15.73 1.72
N TRP A 18 -10.05 14.71 1.70
CA TRP A 18 -10.70 14.17 2.90
C TRP A 18 -10.66 12.64 2.91
N LEU A 19 -10.57 12.05 4.11
CA LEU A 19 -10.77 10.64 4.42
C LEU A 19 -11.83 10.50 5.53
N ASP A 20 -12.98 9.92 5.20
CA ASP A 20 -14.17 9.88 6.08
C ASP A 20 -14.41 8.50 6.75
N ASN A 21 -13.36 7.71 6.91
CA ASN A 21 -13.47 6.37 7.49
C ASN A 21 -12.67 6.30 8.79
N VAL A 22 -13.35 6.01 9.90
CA VAL A 22 -12.71 5.52 11.12
C VAL A 22 -11.92 4.27 10.77
N THR A 23 -10.60 4.38 10.89
CA THR A 23 -9.65 3.32 10.52
C THR A 23 -8.76 3.03 11.72
N ALA A 24 -8.85 1.82 12.25
CA ALA A 24 -7.89 1.32 13.22
C ALA A 24 -6.81 0.52 12.50
N TYR A 25 -5.55 0.86 12.76
CA TYR A 25 -4.40 0.24 12.11
C TYR A 25 -3.77 -0.83 13.01
N THR A 26 -3.31 -1.89 12.38
CA THR A 26 -2.60 -3.02 13.01
C THR A 26 -1.12 -2.76 13.24
N ASP A 27 -0.63 -1.72 12.58
CA ASP A 27 0.73 -1.22 12.60
C ASP A 27 0.77 0.19 13.19
N CYS A 28 1.98 0.66 13.51
CA CYS A 28 2.19 2.06 13.86
C CYS A 28 1.93 2.91 12.60
N HIS A 29 1.01 3.86 12.68
CA HIS A 29 0.68 4.75 11.58
C HIS A 29 1.45 6.06 11.74
N ILE A 30 2.32 6.36 10.77
CA ILE A 30 2.99 7.65 10.66
C ILE A 30 2.26 8.46 9.61
N LEU A 31 1.59 9.53 10.04
CA LEU A 31 0.95 10.50 9.16
C LEU A 31 1.69 11.82 9.28
N TRP A 32 1.98 12.47 8.17
CA TRP A 32 2.62 13.79 8.19
C TRP A 32 2.06 14.73 7.12
N VAL A 33 2.19 16.03 7.38
CA VAL A 33 1.88 17.06 6.39
C VAL A 33 3.16 17.39 5.64
N GLU A 34 3.22 16.99 4.38
CA GLU A 34 4.38 17.27 3.53
C GLU A 34 4.41 18.74 3.09
N HIS A 35 3.24 19.32 2.87
CA HIS A 35 3.06 20.73 2.50
C HIS A 35 1.72 21.27 3.00
N GLY A 36 1.69 22.52 3.47
CA GLY A 36 0.46 23.19 3.92
C GLY A 36 -0.02 22.75 5.31
N HIS A 37 -1.31 22.44 5.46
CA HIS A 37 -1.93 22.07 6.74
C HIS A 37 -2.91 20.91 6.62
N ALA A 38 -3.12 20.19 7.72
CA ALA A 38 -4.16 19.18 7.84
C ALA A 38 -4.75 19.14 9.25
N GLN A 39 -6.01 18.71 9.33
CA GLN A 39 -6.71 18.34 10.55
C GLN A 39 -6.87 16.83 10.58
N VAL A 40 -6.56 16.22 11.72
CA VAL A 40 -6.61 14.77 11.91
C VAL A 40 -7.30 14.50 13.23
N MET A 41 -8.38 13.73 13.18
CA MET A 41 -9.04 13.25 14.39
C MET A 41 -8.52 11.85 14.71
N VAL A 42 -8.01 11.68 15.92
CA VAL A 42 -7.41 10.42 16.39
C VAL A 42 -8.02 10.09 17.74
N ASP A 43 -8.78 8.99 17.82
CA ASP A 43 -9.47 8.55 19.04
C ASP A 43 -10.32 9.66 19.69
N GLY A 44 -11.04 10.42 18.87
CA GLY A 44 -11.87 11.56 19.30
C GLY A 44 -11.13 12.86 19.62
N GLU A 45 -9.79 12.86 19.55
CA GLU A 45 -8.96 14.05 19.78
C GLU A 45 -8.51 14.70 18.45
N LEU A 46 -8.69 16.03 18.36
CA LEU A 46 -8.40 16.79 17.15
C LEU A 46 -6.97 17.33 17.14
N TYR A 47 -6.17 16.88 16.19
CA TYR A 47 -4.83 17.37 15.92
C TYR A 47 -4.81 18.29 14.69
N ARG A 48 -4.26 19.49 14.84
CA ARG A 48 -3.98 20.42 13.74
C ARG A 48 -2.50 20.41 13.42
N LEU A 49 -2.15 19.94 12.24
CA LEU A 49 -0.79 19.79 11.76
C LEU A 49 -0.47 20.88 10.73
N LYS A 50 0.72 21.45 10.83
CA LYS A 50 1.34 22.29 9.80
C LYS A 50 2.41 21.50 9.05
N GLU A 51 2.93 22.11 7.99
CA GLU A 51 4.00 21.54 7.17
C GLU A 51 5.17 20.99 8.01
N LEU A 52 5.62 19.79 7.64
CA LEU A 52 6.61 18.97 8.31
C LEU A 52 6.27 18.55 9.74
N GLU A 53 5.02 18.63 10.17
CA GLU A 53 4.60 17.95 11.39
C GLU A 53 4.04 16.57 11.09
N ALA A 54 4.33 15.64 11.98
CA ALA A 54 3.89 14.26 11.93
C ALA A 54 3.15 13.86 13.20
N LEU A 55 2.21 12.93 13.04
CA LEU A 55 1.65 12.11 14.10
C LEU A 55 2.17 10.68 13.96
N ARG A 56 2.75 10.18 15.04
CA ARG A 56 3.08 8.77 15.25
C ARG A 56 1.96 8.16 16.07
N ILE A 57 1.08 7.44 15.41
CA ILE A 57 -0.15 6.88 15.97
C ILE A 57 0.10 5.40 16.27
N PRO A 58 0.02 4.99 17.54
CA PRO A 58 0.36 3.62 17.91
C PRO A 58 -0.74 2.63 17.48
N LEU A 59 -0.39 1.35 17.52
CA LEU A 59 -1.32 0.26 17.16
C LEU A 59 -2.62 0.34 17.98
N GLY A 60 -3.76 0.06 17.34
CA GLY A 60 -5.06 -0.02 18.02
C GLY A 60 -5.70 1.32 18.36
N VAL A 61 -5.07 2.45 18.01
CA VAL A 61 -5.67 3.78 18.04
C VAL A 61 -6.35 4.07 16.70
N THR A 62 -7.58 4.59 16.73
CA THR A 62 -8.35 4.90 15.52
C THR A 62 -7.92 6.24 14.95
N VAL A 63 -7.86 6.32 13.62
CA VAL A 63 -7.90 7.59 12.90
C VAL A 63 -9.31 7.78 12.39
N ASP A 64 -10.02 8.74 12.95
CA ASP A 64 -11.45 8.91 12.70
C ASP A 64 -11.69 9.65 11.38
N TYR A 65 -10.93 10.71 11.13
CA TYR A 65 -10.85 11.36 9.82
C TYR A 65 -9.53 12.08 9.60
N ILE A 66 -9.23 12.34 8.33
CA ILE A 66 -8.14 13.22 7.91
C ILE A 66 -8.72 14.23 6.92
N GLU A 67 -8.42 15.50 7.13
CA GLU A 67 -8.82 16.59 6.25
C GLU A 67 -7.63 17.50 5.96
N THR A 68 -7.22 17.65 4.70
CA THR A 68 -6.21 18.65 4.32
C THR A 68 -6.85 20.01 4.12
N THR A 69 -6.10 21.11 4.22
CA THR A 69 -6.56 22.39 3.67
C THR A 69 -6.31 22.48 2.17
N GLU A 70 -6.90 23.46 1.51
CA GLU A 70 -6.60 23.77 0.11
C GLU A 70 -5.09 24.02 -0.07
N GLY A 71 -4.51 23.56 -1.19
CA GLY A 71 -3.07 23.63 -1.45
C GLY A 71 -2.22 22.63 -0.65
N SER A 72 -2.81 21.79 0.21
CA SER A 72 -2.05 20.98 1.17
C SER A 72 -1.93 19.50 0.80
N VAL A 73 -0.84 18.88 1.23
CA VAL A 73 -0.50 17.48 0.99
C VAL A 73 -0.21 16.80 2.31
N ALA A 74 -0.95 15.75 2.61
CA ALA A 74 -0.71 14.86 3.75
C ALA A 74 -0.45 13.45 3.24
N LEU A 75 0.57 12.79 3.79
CA LEU A 75 0.94 11.44 3.41
C LEU A 75 0.99 10.55 4.64
N SER A 76 0.91 9.25 4.40
CA SER A 76 1.02 8.28 5.46
C SER A 76 1.73 7.01 5.04
N VAL A 77 2.42 6.44 6.03
CA VAL A 77 2.98 5.10 5.99
C VAL A 77 2.52 4.37 7.24
N LEU A 78 2.28 3.07 7.14
CA LEU A 78 2.25 2.25 8.35
C LEU A 78 3.63 1.62 8.49
N VAL A 79 3.98 1.22 9.70
CA VAL A 79 5.25 0.59 9.99
C VAL A 79 4.97 -0.46 11.07
N PRO A 80 5.38 -1.73 10.85
CA PRO A 80 5.20 -2.78 11.84
C PRO A 80 5.80 -2.37 13.17
N VAL A 81 5.08 -2.62 14.25
CA VAL A 81 5.53 -2.23 15.61
C VAL A 81 6.85 -2.89 15.98
N GLY A 82 7.14 -4.07 15.44
CA GLY A 82 8.40 -4.79 15.62
C GLY A 82 9.61 -4.13 14.95
N SER A 83 9.41 -3.16 14.05
CA SER A 83 10.50 -2.39 13.43
C SER A 83 11.03 -1.25 14.30
N PHE A 84 10.26 -0.85 15.31
CA PHE A 84 10.67 0.25 16.19
C PHE A 84 11.50 -0.29 17.36
N PRO A 85 12.57 0.44 17.78
CA PRO A 85 13.24 0.15 19.05
C PRO A 85 12.27 0.23 20.22
N GLU A 86 11.38 1.21 20.17
CA GLU A 86 10.42 1.54 21.21
C GLU A 86 9.05 1.76 20.57
N VAL A 87 8.05 1.03 21.04
CA VAL A 87 6.69 1.17 20.54
C VAL A 87 5.98 2.23 21.37
N PRO A 88 5.58 3.36 20.77
CA PRO A 88 4.84 4.38 21.50
C PRO A 88 3.48 3.83 21.94
N SER A 89 2.98 4.33 23.06
CA SER A 89 1.67 3.96 23.59
C SER A 89 0.63 5.07 23.53
N VAL A 90 1.12 6.27 23.23
CA VAL A 90 0.37 7.51 23.07
C VAL A 90 0.59 7.99 21.64
N VAL A 91 -0.32 8.84 21.15
CA VAL A 91 -0.09 9.57 19.90
C VAL A 91 1.02 10.59 20.13
N ILE A 92 2.08 10.52 19.32
CA ILE A 92 3.21 11.45 19.41
C ILE A 92 3.11 12.45 18.28
N ARG A 93 3.21 13.73 18.60
CA ARG A 93 3.41 14.80 17.62
C ARG A 93 4.89 15.14 17.54
N GLU A 94 5.44 15.11 16.33
CA GLU A 94 6.85 15.42 16.08
C GLU A 94 6.98 16.45 14.95
N THR A 95 8.04 17.25 15.00
CA THR A 95 8.45 18.11 13.88
C THR A 95 9.55 17.39 13.11
N LEU A 96 9.34 17.19 11.82
CA LEU A 96 10.26 16.52 10.91
C LEU A 96 11.24 17.52 10.31
N THR A 97 12.42 17.01 9.95
CA THR A 97 13.27 17.65 8.96
C THR A 97 12.82 17.22 7.55
N ARG A 98 13.18 17.98 6.52
CA ARG A 98 12.93 17.56 5.13
C ARG A 98 13.63 16.24 4.79
N ASP A 99 14.80 16.01 5.39
CA ASP A 99 15.57 14.78 5.20
C ASP A 99 14.82 13.57 5.78
N THR A 100 14.26 13.69 6.99
CA THR A 100 13.38 12.67 7.59
C THR A 100 12.11 12.44 6.75
N ALA A 101 11.50 13.51 6.24
CA ALA A 101 10.33 13.40 5.36
C ALA A 101 10.66 12.67 4.04
N ASP A 102 11.85 12.88 3.45
CA ASP A 102 12.29 12.14 2.27
C ASP A 102 12.48 10.64 2.58
N VAL A 103 12.93 10.26 3.79
CA VAL A 103 12.95 8.85 4.22
C VAL A 103 11.54 8.28 4.35
N LEU A 104 10.59 9.05 4.90
CA LEU A 104 9.18 8.64 4.93
C LEU A 104 8.59 8.50 3.52
N LEU A 105 8.99 9.36 2.56
CA LEU A 105 8.62 9.22 1.15
C LEU A 105 9.18 7.94 0.53
N HIS A 106 10.42 7.56 0.87
CA HIS A 106 10.97 6.25 0.46
C HIS A 106 10.13 5.10 0.98
N LEU A 107 9.76 5.11 2.27
CA LEU A 107 8.88 4.09 2.84
C LEU A 107 7.50 4.08 2.16
N TYR A 108 6.92 5.26 1.92
CA TYR A 108 5.65 5.41 1.20
C TYR A 108 5.71 4.79 -0.19
N SER A 109 6.76 5.07 -0.95
CA SER A 109 6.94 4.51 -2.29
C SER A 109 7.12 3.00 -2.28
N ARG A 110 7.84 2.45 -1.30
CA ARG A 110 7.97 0.99 -1.12
C ARG A 110 6.62 0.33 -0.90
N TRP A 111 5.77 0.95 -0.11
CA TRP A 111 4.44 0.46 0.21
C TRP A 111 3.52 0.45 -1.00
N ARG A 112 3.54 1.53 -1.78
CA ARG A 112 2.71 1.66 -2.99
C ARG A 112 3.26 0.87 -4.18
N MET A 113 4.54 0.51 -4.15
CA MET A 113 5.20 -0.29 -5.19
C MET A 113 5.89 -1.52 -4.59
N PRO A 114 5.17 -2.59 -4.17
CA PRO A 114 5.71 -3.67 -3.33
C PRO A 114 6.75 -4.62 -3.99
N ASP A 115 7.34 -4.24 -5.12
CA ASP A 115 8.22 -5.07 -5.97
C ASP A 115 9.73 -4.74 -5.84
N TRP A 116 10.17 -4.32 -4.66
CA TRP A 116 11.58 -4.08 -4.38
C TRP A 116 12.32 -5.41 -4.16
N LYS A 117 13.53 -5.56 -4.71
CA LYS A 117 14.40 -6.70 -4.40
C LYS A 117 14.93 -6.57 -2.97
N GLU A 118 15.20 -7.72 -2.34
CA GLU A 118 15.86 -7.80 -1.02
C GLU A 118 15.12 -7.12 0.15
N TYR A 119 13.87 -6.67 -0.08
CA TYR A 119 13.00 -6.09 0.93
C TYR A 119 12.37 -7.15 1.85
N ASP A 120 12.62 -7.05 3.16
CA ASP A 120 11.82 -7.73 4.19
C ASP A 120 10.67 -6.82 4.66
N PRO A 121 9.42 -7.14 4.32
CA PRO A 121 8.27 -6.35 4.76
C PRO A 121 7.99 -6.43 6.26
N ARG A 122 8.55 -7.42 6.97
CA ARG A 122 8.36 -7.57 8.42
C ARG A 122 9.18 -6.58 9.19
N ASP A 123 10.24 -6.08 8.55
CA ASP A 123 11.08 -5.04 9.10
C ASP A 123 11.49 -4.02 8.04
N PRO A 124 10.56 -3.12 7.62
CA PRO A 124 10.87 -2.08 6.65
C PRO A 124 11.96 -1.10 7.09
N LEU A 125 12.31 -1.05 8.38
CA LEU A 125 13.35 -0.16 8.90
C LEU A 125 14.74 -0.82 8.98
N ALA A 126 14.85 -2.16 8.80
CA ALA A 126 16.10 -2.91 8.92
C ALA A 126 17.27 -2.32 8.12
N GLU A 127 16.97 -1.77 6.93
CA GLU A 127 17.97 -1.24 6.01
C GLU A 127 18.36 0.23 6.28
N LEU A 128 17.60 0.93 7.13
CA LEU A 128 17.75 2.37 7.39
C LEU A 128 18.48 2.67 8.71
N GLY A 129 19.22 1.69 9.24
CA GLY A 129 19.79 1.78 10.59
C GLY A 129 18.78 1.46 11.69
N GLY A 130 17.57 0.99 11.33
CA GLY A 130 16.61 0.42 12.26
C GLY A 130 17.22 -0.75 13.02
N CYS A 131 16.66 -1.02 14.19
CA CYS A 131 17.20 -2.03 15.07
C CYS A 131 16.91 -3.40 14.43
N GLY A 132 17.93 -4.10 13.92
CA GLY A 132 17.82 -5.45 13.35
C GLY A 132 17.45 -6.54 14.38
N HIS A 133 16.66 -6.19 15.39
CA HIS A 133 16.17 -7.08 16.41
C HIS A 133 15.15 -8.01 15.79
N ARG A 134 15.37 -9.32 15.98
CA ARG A 134 14.24 -10.23 16.11
C ARG A 134 13.54 -9.87 17.41
N VAL A 135 12.61 -8.93 17.36
CA VAL A 135 11.60 -8.84 18.42
C VAL A 135 10.95 -10.22 18.45
N ALA A 136 10.95 -10.87 19.62
CA ALA A 136 10.17 -12.10 19.81
C ALA A 136 8.78 -11.82 19.24
N PRO A 137 8.22 -12.68 18.36
CA PRO A 137 7.01 -12.36 17.62
C PRO A 137 5.97 -11.80 18.58
N VAL A 138 5.80 -10.48 18.53
CA VAL A 138 4.70 -9.84 19.24
C VAL A 138 3.48 -10.47 18.60
N PRO A 139 2.51 -11.00 19.36
CA PRO A 139 1.30 -11.51 18.77
C PRO A 139 0.61 -10.33 18.06
N SER A 140 0.88 -10.18 16.76
CA SER A 140 0.26 -9.19 15.90
C SER A 140 -1.10 -9.76 15.56
N ILE A 141 -2.11 -9.39 16.33
CA ILE A 141 -3.48 -9.72 15.97
C ILE A 141 -3.97 -8.68 14.97
N THR A 142 -4.30 -9.14 13.76
CA THR A 142 -4.72 -8.27 12.66
C THR A 142 -6.19 -7.93 12.80
N LEU A 143 -6.54 -6.66 12.72
CA LEU A 143 -7.91 -6.21 12.50
C LEU A 143 -8.38 -6.68 11.13
N PRO A 144 -9.55 -7.31 11.02
CA PRO A 144 -10.05 -7.76 9.74
C PRO A 144 -10.39 -6.57 8.83
N THR A 145 -10.26 -6.73 7.51
CA THR A 145 -10.56 -5.70 6.50
C THR A 145 -11.99 -5.18 6.65
N LEU A 146 -12.17 -3.86 6.58
CA LEU A 146 -13.51 -3.27 6.59
C LEU A 146 -14.24 -3.60 5.27
N PRO A 147 -15.52 -4.01 5.30
CA PRO A 147 -16.29 -4.22 4.09
C PRO A 147 -16.52 -2.92 3.29
N ASP A 148 -16.71 -3.03 1.99
CA ASP A 148 -16.77 -1.95 1.00
C ASP A 148 -18.21 -1.46 0.73
N HIS A 149 -19.21 -2.29 1.02
CA HIS A 149 -20.62 -1.98 0.83
C HIS A 149 -21.16 -1.08 1.94
N GLU A 150 -21.74 0.09 1.61
CA GLU A 150 -22.38 1.08 2.49
C GLU A 150 -22.93 0.51 3.82
N GLY A 151 -23.95 -0.36 3.75
CA GLY A 151 -24.58 -0.93 4.95
C GLY A 151 -23.68 -1.88 5.76
N ALA A 152 -22.79 -2.62 5.10
CA ALA A 152 -21.84 -3.51 5.78
C ALA A 152 -20.70 -2.70 6.42
N LYS A 153 -20.27 -1.63 5.75
CA LYS A 153 -19.27 -0.68 6.22
C LYS A 153 -19.74 0.04 7.47
N LEU A 154 -21.02 0.43 7.52
CA LEU A 154 -21.62 1.05 8.71
C LEU A 154 -21.63 0.10 9.92
N ILE A 155 -21.94 -1.18 9.71
CA ILE A 155 -21.83 -2.22 10.76
C ILE A 155 -20.38 -2.35 11.22
N GLY A 156 -19.44 -2.42 10.26
CA GLY A 156 -18.02 -2.53 10.57
C GLY A 156 -17.50 -1.34 11.39
N ARG A 157 -17.83 -0.11 10.98
CA ARG A 157 -17.44 1.12 11.72
C ARG A 157 -18.00 1.11 13.14
N ARG A 158 -19.28 0.76 13.30
CA ARG A 158 -19.87 0.71 14.64
C ARG A 158 -19.25 -0.33 15.55
N MET A 159 -18.90 -1.48 15.02
CA MET A 159 -18.21 -2.52 15.78
C MET A 159 -16.78 -2.11 16.16
N LEU A 160 -16.11 -1.29 15.34
CA LEU A 160 -14.80 -0.71 15.66
C LEU A 160 -14.91 0.36 16.75
N GLU A 161 -15.96 1.19 16.71
CA GLU A 161 -16.26 2.20 17.73
C GLU A 161 -16.66 1.58 19.08
N ASP A 162 -17.55 0.59 19.04
CA ASP A 162 -18.05 -0.11 20.24
C ASP A 162 -18.02 -1.63 20.05
N PRO A 163 -16.88 -2.28 20.37
CA PRO A 163 -16.76 -3.73 20.30
C PRO A 163 -17.66 -4.48 21.29
N SER A 164 -18.23 -3.79 22.28
CA SER A 164 -19.13 -4.39 23.27
C SER A 164 -20.53 -4.66 22.72
N ASP A 165 -20.88 -4.03 21.59
CA ASP A 165 -22.19 -4.15 20.95
C ASP A 165 -22.52 -5.62 20.63
N ARG A 166 -23.64 -6.11 21.15
CA ARG A 166 -24.11 -7.51 21.03
C ARG A 166 -25.24 -7.69 20.03
N ARG A 167 -25.57 -6.68 19.23
CA ARG A 167 -26.63 -6.77 18.22
C ARG A 167 -26.39 -7.94 17.26
N SER A 168 -27.44 -8.69 17.01
CA SER A 168 -27.50 -9.76 16.02
C SER A 168 -27.48 -9.19 14.60
N VAL A 169 -27.13 -10.04 13.62
CA VAL A 169 -27.16 -9.66 12.20
C VAL A 169 -28.54 -9.13 11.80
N ALA A 170 -29.63 -9.68 12.34
CA ALA A 170 -30.99 -9.23 12.06
C ALA A 170 -31.26 -7.80 12.55
N GLU A 171 -30.75 -7.44 13.73
CA GLU A 171 -30.89 -6.09 14.29
C GLU A 171 -30.01 -5.08 13.55
N TRP A 172 -28.79 -5.46 13.19
CA TRP A 172 -27.93 -4.67 12.31
C TRP A 172 -28.59 -4.40 10.96
N SER A 173 -29.16 -5.44 10.36
CA SER A 173 -29.86 -5.37 9.07
C SER A 173 -31.01 -4.36 9.09
N LYS A 174 -31.82 -4.36 10.15
CA LYS A 174 -32.88 -3.37 10.36
C LYS A 174 -32.32 -1.95 10.49
N THR A 175 -31.22 -1.79 11.22
CA THR A 175 -30.62 -0.46 11.47
C THR A 175 -30.08 0.17 10.20
N VAL A 176 -29.47 -0.63 9.31
CA VAL A 176 -28.82 -0.11 8.10
C VAL A 176 -29.71 -0.18 6.84
N GLY A 177 -30.95 -0.66 6.95
CA GLY A 177 -31.92 -0.65 5.86
C GLY A 177 -31.73 -1.73 4.78
N PHE A 178 -31.01 -2.82 5.07
CA PHE A 178 -30.80 -3.93 4.13
C PHE A 178 -31.22 -5.28 4.73
N THR A 179 -31.48 -6.29 3.90
CA THR A 179 -31.80 -7.63 4.39
C THR A 179 -30.56 -8.34 4.94
N SER A 180 -30.74 -9.22 5.93
CA SER A 180 -29.64 -9.98 6.53
C SER A 180 -28.89 -10.85 5.54
N ARG A 181 -29.59 -11.40 4.54
CA ARG A 181 -28.96 -12.16 3.46
C ARG A 181 -28.03 -11.28 2.63
N HIS A 182 -28.51 -10.13 2.18
CA HIS A 182 -27.75 -9.19 1.35
C HIS A 182 -26.49 -8.70 2.07
N ILE A 183 -26.61 -8.25 3.32
CA ILE A 183 -25.46 -7.78 4.09
C ILE A 183 -24.46 -8.92 4.30
N THR A 184 -24.92 -10.11 4.73
CA THR A 184 -24.03 -11.25 5.00
C THR A 184 -23.24 -11.67 3.75
N GLU A 185 -23.91 -11.70 2.59
CA GLU A 185 -23.27 -12.01 1.31
C GLU A 185 -22.22 -10.96 0.94
N ARG A 186 -22.56 -9.66 1.00
CA ARG A 186 -21.62 -8.57 0.73
C ARG A 186 -20.44 -8.59 1.69
N PHE A 187 -20.69 -8.81 2.98
CA PHE A 187 -19.66 -8.88 4.00
C PHE A 187 -18.65 -9.99 3.68
N ARG A 188 -19.12 -11.17 3.29
CA ARG A 188 -18.27 -12.31 2.96
C ARG A 188 -17.51 -12.11 1.65
N LEU A 189 -18.15 -11.53 0.63
CA LEU A 189 -17.53 -11.26 -0.66
C LEU A 189 -16.35 -10.28 -0.53
N THR A 190 -16.48 -9.28 0.34
CA THR A 190 -15.43 -8.26 0.49
C THR A 190 -14.37 -8.65 1.52
N THR A 191 -14.75 -9.27 2.63
CA THR A 191 -13.82 -9.54 3.74
C THR A 191 -13.31 -10.98 3.81
N GLY A 192 -13.92 -11.90 3.07
CA GLY A 192 -13.71 -13.35 3.21
C GLY A 192 -14.34 -13.96 4.47
N LEU A 193 -14.85 -13.12 5.38
CA LEU A 193 -15.34 -13.54 6.70
C LEU A 193 -16.87 -13.45 6.81
N SER A 194 -17.44 -14.28 7.67
CA SER A 194 -18.80 -14.03 8.16
C SER A 194 -18.80 -12.82 9.10
N ILE A 195 -19.93 -12.11 9.21
CA ILE A 195 -20.08 -10.96 10.11
C ILE A 195 -19.67 -11.34 11.55
N GLY A 196 -20.13 -12.51 12.04
CA GLY A 196 -19.79 -12.97 13.38
C GLY A 196 -18.30 -13.24 13.58
N ALA A 197 -17.64 -13.89 12.61
CA ALA A 197 -16.21 -14.13 12.66
C ALA A 197 -15.41 -12.82 12.61
N TRP A 198 -15.85 -11.88 11.78
CA TRP A 198 -15.25 -10.56 11.67
C TRP A 198 -15.39 -9.76 12.98
N CYS A 199 -16.60 -9.71 13.56
CA CYS A 199 -16.84 -9.08 14.85
C CYS A 199 -15.99 -9.73 15.97
N GLN A 200 -15.89 -11.05 15.98
CA GLN A 200 -15.06 -11.78 16.94
C GLN A 200 -13.60 -11.35 16.83
N GLN A 201 -13.06 -11.27 15.61
CA GLN A 201 -11.68 -10.85 15.38
C GLN A 201 -11.45 -9.40 15.84
N VAL A 202 -12.39 -8.47 15.56
CA VAL A 202 -12.35 -7.10 16.09
C VAL A 202 -12.31 -7.08 17.62
N ARG A 203 -13.18 -7.85 18.29
CA ARG A 203 -13.22 -7.94 19.75
C ARG A 203 -11.92 -8.48 20.32
N THR A 204 -11.35 -9.53 19.71
CA THR A 204 -10.09 -10.10 20.16
C THR A 204 -8.95 -9.11 20.02
N VAL A 205 -8.91 -8.35 18.91
CA VAL A 205 -7.89 -7.31 18.71
C VAL A 205 -8.03 -6.21 19.76
N ARG A 206 -9.26 -5.74 20.02
CA ARG A 206 -9.49 -4.75 21.08
C ARG A 206 -9.10 -5.29 22.45
N ALA A 207 -9.42 -6.55 22.75
CA ALA A 207 -9.08 -7.16 24.03
C ALA A 207 -7.57 -7.31 24.20
N PHE A 208 -6.86 -7.72 23.15
CA PHE A 208 -5.39 -7.73 23.10
C PHE A 208 -4.81 -6.37 23.45
N HIS A 209 -5.35 -5.30 22.87
CA HIS A 209 -4.92 -3.95 23.17
C HIS A 209 -5.15 -3.60 24.64
N LEU A 210 -6.38 -3.74 25.15
CA LEU A 210 -6.73 -3.47 26.57
C LEU A 210 -5.80 -4.21 27.54
N ILE A 211 -5.57 -5.50 27.30
CA ILE A 211 -4.68 -6.33 28.13
C ILE A 211 -3.24 -5.79 28.12
N ARG A 212 -2.74 -5.35 26.97
CA ARG A 212 -1.42 -4.69 26.87
C ARG A 212 -1.38 -3.35 27.61
N GLN A 213 -2.49 -2.62 27.71
CA GLN A 213 -2.57 -1.42 28.56
C GLN A 213 -2.56 -1.75 30.06
N GLY A 214 -2.62 -3.03 30.43
CA GLY A 214 -2.65 -3.49 31.81
C GLY A 214 -4.06 -3.74 32.35
N VAL A 215 -5.09 -3.53 31.52
CA VAL A 215 -6.48 -3.82 31.89
C VAL A 215 -6.61 -5.30 32.29
N PRO A 216 -7.23 -5.61 33.44
CA PRO A 216 -7.49 -6.98 33.83
C PRO A 216 -8.25 -7.76 32.76
N VAL A 217 -7.94 -9.05 32.59
CA VAL A 217 -8.54 -9.89 31.54
C VAL A 217 -10.07 -9.97 31.67
N ALA A 218 -10.61 -9.91 32.89
CA ALA A 218 -12.05 -9.89 33.11
C ALA A 218 -12.68 -8.59 32.59
N ASP A 219 -12.10 -7.44 32.93
CA ASP A 219 -12.58 -6.12 32.51
C ASP A 219 -12.46 -5.96 30.99
N ALA A 220 -11.35 -6.45 30.40
CA ALA A 220 -11.17 -6.47 28.96
C ALA A 220 -12.22 -7.33 28.25
N ALA A 221 -12.65 -8.45 28.86
CA ALA A 221 -13.70 -9.30 28.29
C ALA A 221 -15.07 -8.62 28.33
N GLU A 222 -15.37 -7.85 29.37
CA GLU A 222 -16.61 -7.08 29.47
C GLU A 222 -16.62 -5.94 28.45
N ALA A 223 -15.55 -5.14 28.42
CA ALA A 223 -15.40 -3.99 27.52
C ALA A 223 -15.39 -4.34 26.03
N THR A 224 -15.15 -5.61 25.68
CA THR A 224 -15.15 -6.10 24.30
C THR A 224 -16.32 -7.03 23.99
N GLY A 225 -17.30 -7.15 24.89
CA GLY A 225 -18.53 -7.89 24.62
C GLY A 225 -18.40 -9.41 24.68
N TYR A 226 -17.27 -9.96 25.12
CA TYR A 226 -17.13 -11.40 25.44
C TYR A 226 -17.85 -11.79 26.73
N GLY A 227 -18.07 -10.83 27.63
CA GLY A 227 -18.83 -10.97 28.88
C GLY A 227 -18.12 -11.77 29.98
N THR A 228 -17.23 -12.70 29.63
CA THR A 228 -16.45 -13.47 30.62
C THR A 228 -14.99 -13.63 30.20
N ALA A 229 -14.09 -13.61 31.18
CA ALA A 229 -12.66 -13.87 30.97
C ALA A 229 -12.39 -15.23 30.30
N LYS A 230 -13.24 -16.22 30.56
CA LYS A 230 -13.13 -17.56 29.95
C LYS A 230 -13.44 -17.51 28.45
N ALA A 231 -14.55 -16.89 28.05
CA ALA A 231 -14.92 -16.74 26.64
C ALA A 231 -13.84 -15.97 25.86
N LEU A 232 -13.34 -14.86 26.44
CA LEU A 232 -12.22 -14.13 25.86
C LEU A 232 -10.98 -15.02 25.74
N SER A 233 -10.61 -15.75 26.79
CA SER A 233 -9.39 -16.59 26.77
C SER A 233 -9.43 -17.68 25.69
N GLU A 234 -10.59 -18.28 25.45
CA GLU A 234 -10.77 -19.31 24.41
C GLU A 234 -10.69 -18.72 23.00
N ALA A 235 -11.37 -17.60 22.74
CA ALA A 235 -11.33 -16.92 21.43
C ALA A 235 -9.93 -16.36 21.15
N PHE A 236 -9.35 -15.70 22.14
CA PHE A 236 -8.01 -15.12 22.07
C PHE A 236 -6.93 -16.17 21.82
N HIS A 237 -6.99 -17.32 22.49
CA HIS A 237 -6.03 -18.39 22.24
C HIS A 237 -6.16 -18.98 20.84
N ARG A 238 -7.38 -19.10 20.32
CA ARG A 238 -7.65 -19.57 18.97
C ARG A 238 -7.06 -18.65 17.90
N GLU A 239 -7.15 -17.33 18.11
CA GLU A 239 -6.72 -16.33 17.13
C GLU A 239 -5.24 -15.93 17.28
N THR A 240 -4.71 -15.87 18.50
CA THR A 240 -3.34 -15.40 18.77
C THR A 240 -2.34 -16.51 19.07
N GLY A 241 -2.81 -17.74 19.31
CA GLY A 241 -1.98 -18.85 19.79
C GLY A 241 -1.50 -18.72 21.25
N THR A 242 -1.82 -17.62 21.95
CA THR A 242 -1.38 -17.37 23.35
C THR A 242 -2.59 -17.09 24.25
N ARG A 243 -2.41 -17.12 25.58
CA ARG A 243 -3.50 -16.78 26.51
C ARG A 243 -3.44 -15.31 26.92
N PRO A 244 -4.57 -14.62 27.13
CA PRO A 244 -4.62 -13.26 27.67
C PRO A 244 -3.76 -13.04 28.92
N SER A 245 -3.79 -14.01 29.85
CA SER A 245 -3.02 -13.95 31.10
C SER A 245 -1.51 -14.00 30.88
N GLU A 246 -1.07 -14.65 29.81
CA GLU A 246 0.34 -14.77 29.44
C GLU A 246 0.85 -13.46 28.83
N VAL A 247 0.07 -12.86 27.92
CA VAL A 247 0.34 -11.51 27.39
C VAL A 247 0.39 -10.48 28.52
N ARG A 248 -0.57 -10.54 29.45
CA ARG A 248 -0.59 -9.67 30.63
C ARG A 248 0.64 -9.87 31.52
N ARG A 249 1.04 -11.13 31.77
CA ARG A 249 2.21 -11.45 32.59
C ARG A 249 3.51 -10.99 31.95
N GLN A 250 3.63 -11.08 30.61
CA GLN A 250 4.75 -10.53 29.86
C GLN A 250 4.82 -9.01 30.03
N ARG A 251 3.69 -8.31 29.84
CA ARG A 251 3.59 -6.86 30.09
C ARG A 251 3.94 -6.48 31.53
N MET A 252 3.57 -7.27 32.53
CA MET A 252 3.88 -6.98 33.95
C MET A 252 5.36 -7.25 34.30
N ARG A 253 6.11 -7.96 33.45
CA ARG A 253 7.56 -8.18 33.59
C ARG A 253 8.38 -7.10 32.86
N GLU A 254 7.76 -6.37 31.95
CA GLU A 254 8.33 -5.16 31.34
C GLU A 254 8.32 -4.02 32.40
N PRO A 255 9.40 -3.24 32.55
CA PRO A 255 9.45 -2.16 33.55
C PRO A 255 8.31 -1.15 33.36
N GLU A 256 7.86 -0.53 34.46
CA GLU A 256 6.56 0.15 34.67
C GLU A 256 6.11 1.26 33.69
N ALA A 257 6.86 1.58 32.64
CA ALA A 257 6.29 2.24 31.46
C ALA A 257 5.67 1.12 30.61
N THR A 258 4.35 0.97 30.47
CA THR A 258 3.56 1.92 29.70
C THR A 258 2.08 1.52 29.74
N VAL A 259 1.22 2.35 30.32
CA VAL A 259 -0.24 2.29 30.08
C VAL A 259 -0.47 2.99 28.74
N TYR A 260 -1.18 2.37 27.79
CA TYR A 260 -1.56 3.05 26.55
C TYR A 260 -2.72 3.97 26.87
N THR A 261 -2.40 5.23 27.10
CA THR A 261 -3.38 6.28 27.32
C THR A 261 -3.67 6.98 26.00
N SER A 262 -4.95 7.19 25.72
CA SER A 262 -5.42 8.25 24.83
C SER A 262 -5.12 9.59 25.53
N GLY A 263 -3.88 10.06 25.46
CA GLY A 263 -3.45 11.25 26.16
C GLY A 263 -2.12 11.79 25.65
N THR A 264 -2.01 13.12 25.58
CA THR A 264 -0.78 13.83 25.21
C THR A 264 0.24 13.77 26.35
N GLY A 265 0.90 12.62 26.52
CA GLY A 265 2.06 12.50 27.40
C GLY A 265 3.32 13.07 26.74
N ALA A 266 4.23 13.67 27.51
CA ALA A 266 5.53 14.08 27.00
C ALA A 266 6.36 12.82 26.66
N TRP A 267 6.45 12.49 25.36
CA TRP A 267 7.28 11.39 24.88
C TRP A 267 8.76 11.64 25.19
N LYS A 268 9.45 10.63 25.76
CA LYS A 268 10.87 10.68 26.13
C LYS A 268 11.75 9.68 25.37
N GLY A 269 11.19 8.96 24.41
CA GLY A 269 11.90 7.97 23.61
C GLY A 269 12.49 8.54 22.32
N SER A 270 13.01 7.67 21.46
CA SER A 270 13.64 8.09 20.19
C SER A 270 12.67 8.84 19.26
N SER A 271 13.17 9.91 18.63
CA SER A 271 12.46 10.63 17.58
C SER A 271 12.46 9.83 16.27
N LEU A 272 11.58 10.18 15.33
CA LEU A 272 11.61 9.61 13.99
C LEU A 272 12.96 9.81 13.29
N ALA A 273 13.62 10.95 13.51
CA ALA A 273 14.93 11.21 12.93
C ALA A 273 16.00 10.23 13.47
N ASP A 274 15.96 9.93 14.76
CA ASP A 274 16.89 8.98 15.40
C ASP A 274 16.65 7.55 14.90
N ILE A 275 15.38 7.18 14.68
CA ILE A 275 14.98 5.84 14.26
C ILE A 275 15.27 5.59 12.77
N LEU A 276 14.94 6.56 11.93
CA LEU A 276 14.99 6.43 10.47
C LEU A 276 16.37 6.76 9.89
N GLY A 277 17.20 7.48 10.66
CA GLY A 277 18.47 8.01 10.17
C GLY A 277 18.30 9.05 9.07
N PRO A 278 19.42 9.51 8.49
CA PRO A 278 19.39 10.45 7.39
C PRO A 278 19.00 9.77 6.07
N ALA A 279 18.45 10.52 5.12
CA ALA A 279 18.11 10.01 3.80
C ALA A 279 19.33 9.46 3.04
N THR A 280 20.55 9.91 3.36
CA THR A 280 21.79 9.33 2.80
C THR A 280 22.05 7.89 3.23
N ALA A 281 21.41 7.41 4.30
CA ALA A 281 21.48 6.03 4.76
C ALA A 281 20.57 5.09 3.95
N ILE A 282 19.67 5.61 3.10
CA ILE A 282 18.84 4.79 2.21
C ILE A 282 19.76 3.97 1.31
N PRO A 283 19.65 2.62 1.29
CA PRO A 283 20.52 1.79 0.47
C PRO A 283 20.22 2.00 -1.01
N ALA A 284 21.21 1.69 -1.87
CA ALA A 284 20.97 1.58 -3.30
C ALA A 284 19.89 0.52 -3.54
N ALA A 285 18.94 0.84 -4.41
CA ALA A 285 17.76 0.01 -4.62
C ALA A 285 17.64 -0.49 -6.06
N ASN A 286 17.16 -1.71 -6.20
CA ASN A 286 16.87 -2.32 -7.49
C ASN A 286 15.43 -2.81 -7.49
N LEU A 287 14.54 -2.05 -8.14
CA LEU A 287 13.16 -2.50 -8.32
C LEU A 287 13.15 -3.68 -9.30
N ARG A 288 12.38 -4.73 -8.95
CA ARG A 288 12.25 -5.91 -9.79
C ARG A 288 11.77 -5.51 -11.18
N SER A 289 12.34 -6.16 -12.19
CA SER A 289 11.90 -5.95 -13.57
C SER A 289 10.46 -6.40 -13.75
N ARG A 290 9.67 -5.61 -14.49
CA ARG A 290 8.23 -5.88 -14.67
C ARG A 290 7.67 -5.28 -15.94
N VAL A 291 6.45 -5.67 -16.25
CA VAL A 291 5.63 -5.17 -17.36
C VAL A 291 4.30 -4.68 -16.80
N ASN A 292 4.06 -3.37 -16.79
CA ASN A 292 2.81 -2.82 -16.24
C ASN A 292 1.64 -3.01 -17.21
N SER A 293 0.42 -3.16 -16.68
CA SER A 293 -0.83 -3.17 -17.46
C SER A 293 -1.44 -1.78 -17.65
N PHE A 294 -0.74 -0.74 -17.21
CA PHE A 294 -1.12 0.67 -17.30
C PHE A 294 0.16 1.50 -17.44
N HIS A 295 0.03 2.72 -17.97
CA HIS A 295 1.15 3.66 -17.99
C HIS A 295 1.33 4.21 -16.58
N VAL A 296 2.56 4.31 -16.10
CA VAL A 296 2.86 4.85 -14.77
C VAL A 296 3.89 5.97 -14.87
N MET A 297 3.68 7.04 -14.12
CA MET A 297 4.66 8.10 -13.97
C MET A 297 5.40 7.92 -12.66
N ILE A 298 6.73 7.92 -12.73
CA ILE A 298 7.61 7.97 -11.57
C ILE A 298 8.34 9.30 -11.54
N TRP A 299 8.70 9.76 -10.35
CA TRP A 299 9.43 11.01 -10.15
C TRP A 299 10.56 10.81 -9.15
N MET A 300 11.78 11.20 -9.54
CA MET A 300 12.95 11.20 -8.68
C MET A 300 12.90 12.45 -7.79
N VAL A 301 12.49 12.25 -6.54
CA VAL A 301 12.45 13.31 -5.53
C VAL A 301 13.88 13.73 -5.15
N ARG A 302 14.77 12.75 -5.02
CA ARG A 302 16.14 12.90 -4.55
C ARG A 302 17.06 11.89 -5.22
N GLY A 303 18.34 12.26 -5.34
CA GLY A 303 19.40 11.38 -5.79
C GLY A 303 19.35 11.07 -7.28
N THR A 304 19.93 9.95 -7.66
CA THR A 304 20.10 9.55 -9.06
C THR A 304 19.67 8.10 -9.27
N GLY A 305 19.36 7.77 -10.52
CA GLY A 305 18.97 6.42 -10.90
C GLY A 305 19.04 6.19 -12.40
N ARG A 306 18.77 4.95 -12.80
CA ARG A 306 18.76 4.49 -14.19
C ARG A 306 17.53 3.66 -14.44
N LEU A 307 16.75 4.07 -15.43
CA LEU A 307 15.61 3.34 -15.96
C LEU A 307 16.05 2.58 -17.22
N VAL A 308 16.03 1.25 -17.16
CA VAL A 308 16.31 0.37 -18.29
C VAL A 308 14.99 -0.02 -18.95
N LEU A 309 14.91 0.08 -20.28
CA LEU A 309 13.72 -0.17 -21.12
C LEU A 309 14.10 -1.05 -22.31
N GLY A 310 14.27 -2.35 -22.06
CA GLY A 310 14.85 -3.27 -23.04
C GLY A 310 16.34 -2.98 -23.23
N ASP A 311 16.72 -2.55 -24.43
CA ASP A 311 18.07 -2.14 -24.84
C ASP A 311 18.37 -0.65 -24.61
N GLU A 312 17.38 0.15 -24.18
CA GLU A 312 17.60 1.56 -23.84
C GLU A 312 17.83 1.76 -22.35
N VAL A 313 18.71 2.70 -22.00
CA VAL A 313 18.90 3.18 -20.62
C VAL A 313 18.65 4.68 -20.57
N LYS A 314 17.87 5.14 -19.60
CA LYS A 314 17.65 6.56 -19.28
C LYS A 314 18.23 6.86 -17.91
N ASN A 315 19.13 7.81 -17.84
CA ASN A 315 19.61 8.35 -16.56
C ASN A 315 18.56 9.32 -16.02
N LEU A 316 18.34 9.26 -14.71
CA LEU A 316 17.40 10.10 -13.98
C LEU A 316 18.16 10.81 -12.86
N ALA A 317 17.89 12.09 -12.68
CA ALA A 317 18.39 12.90 -11.56
C ALA A 317 17.22 13.45 -10.73
N ALA A 318 17.53 13.99 -9.55
CA ALA A 318 16.53 14.66 -8.72
C ALA A 318 15.78 15.74 -9.50
N GLY A 319 14.46 15.77 -9.37
CA GLY A 319 13.55 16.59 -10.16
C GLY A 319 13.02 15.91 -11.42
N ASP A 320 13.67 14.85 -11.93
CA ASP A 320 13.23 14.19 -13.16
C ASP A 320 12.02 13.28 -12.92
N GLY A 321 10.94 13.51 -13.65
CA GLY A 321 9.83 12.57 -13.80
C GLY A 321 9.84 11.91 -15.16
N VAL A 322 9.41 10.65 -15.22
CA VAL A 322 9.37 9.88 -16.46
C VAL A 322 8.15 8.97 -16.50
N TRP A 323 7.49 8.96 -17.65
CA TRP A 323 6.43 7.99 -17.94
C TRP A 323 7.01 6.66 -18.41
N ILE A 324 6.55 5.58 -17.81
CA ILE A 324 6.82 4.20 -18.19
C ILE A 324 5.56 3.64 -18.84
N PRO A 325 5.58 3.33 -20.14
CA PRO A 325 4.39 2.87 -20.84
C PRO A 325 3.96 1.46 -20.41
N ALA A 326 2.66 1.21 -20.50
CA ALA A 326 2.07 -0.11 -20.34
C ALA A 326 2.67 -1.09 -21.38
N GLY A 327 2.88 -2.34 -20.98
CA GLY A 327 3.44 -3.36 -21.86
C GLY A 327 4.96 -3.24 -22.09
N VAL A 328 5.60 -2.15 -21.67
CA VAL A 328 7.05 -1.99 -21.77
C VAL A 328 7.72 -2.65 -20.57
N TRP A 329 8.64 -3.56 -20.86
CA TRP A 329 9.51 -4.10 -19.84
C TRP A 329 10.47 -3.04 -19.34
N HIS A 330 10.59 -2.95 -18.03
CA HIS A 330 11.47 -1.98 -17.41
C HIS A 330 12.13 -2.52 -16.15
N ARG A 331 13.28 -1.94 -15.82
CA ARG A 331 13.99 -2.11 -14.54
C ARG A 331 14.46 -0.75 -14.06
N LEU A 332 14.24 -0.45 -12.79
CA LEU A 332 14.72 0.80 -12.18
C LEU A 332 15.82 0.49 -11.16
N LEU A 333 16.98 1.12 -11.36
CA LEU A 333 18.14 1.05 -10.49
C LEU A 333 18.29 2.44 -9.85
N MET A 334 18.42 2.52 -8.54
CA MET A 334 18.58 3.79 -7.83
C MET A 334 19.84 3.73 -6.97
N ASP A 335 20.56 4.84 -6.94
CA ASP A 335 21.77 4.96 -6.15
C ASP A 335 21.42 5.12 -4.66
N ALA A 336 22.40 4.93 -3.78
CA ALA A 336 22.20 5.13 -2.34
C ALA A 336 21.74 6.57 -2.06
N GLY A 337 20.79 6.73 -1.15
CA GLY A 337 20.18 8.02 -0.82
C GLY A 337 19.15 8.54 -1.82
N ALA A 338 18.83 7.79 -2.87
CA ALA A 338 17.84 8.20 -3.85
C ALA A 338 16.42 7.87 -3.39
N VAL A 339 15.49 8.78 -3.71
CA VAL A 339 14.06 8.64 -3.40
C VAL A 339 13.27 8.85 -4.67
N MET A 340 12.41 7.88 -5.00
CA MET A 340 11.50 7.93 -6.13
C MET A 340 10.07 7.78 -5.62
N VAL A 341 9.14 8.55 -6.18
CA VAL A 341 7.71 8.48 -5.86
C VAL A 341 6.89 8.20 -7.13
N PRO A 342 5.94 7.24 -7.09
CA PRO A 342 4.95 7.11 -8.16
C PRO A 342 3.98 8.29 -8.11
N VAL A 343 3.82 9.02 -9.22
CA VAL A 343 2.97 10.22 -9.28
C VAL A 343 1.54 9.88 -9.68
N GLY A 344 1.38 9.02 -10.69
CA GLY A 344 0.06 8.66 -11.19
C GLY A 344 0.09 7.64 -12.30
N THR A 345 -1.08 7.37 -12.89
CA THR A 345 -1.25 6.37 -13.94
C THR A 345 -2.11 6.91 -15.08
N LEU A 346 -1.90 6.38 -16.29
CA LEU A 346 -2.83 6.57 -17.42
C LEU A 346 -3.30 5.20 -17.95
N PRO A 347 -4.54 5.14 -18.49
CA PRO A 347 -5.06 3.94 -19.11
C PRO A 347 -4.28 3.59 -20.40
N THR A 348 -4.30 2.31 -20.77
CA THR A 348 -3.64 1.79 -21.99
C THR A 348 -4.16 2.38 -23.30
N THR A 349 -5.33 3.04 -23.25
CA THR A 349 -5.93 3.72 -24.40
C THR A 349 -5.14 4.92 -24.87
N VAL A 350 -4.35 5.55 -23.99
CA VAL A 350 -3.44 6.65 -24.36
C VAL A 350 -2.26 6.10 -25.15
N ASP A 351 -1.93 6.72 -26.30
CA ASP A 351 -0.84 6.30 -27.18
C ASP A 351 0.58 6.64 -26.67
N LEU A 352 0.86 6.28 -25.43
CA LEU A 352 2.17 6.40 -24.83
C LEU A 352 3.00 5.16 -25.16
N ARG A 353 4.17 5.35 -25.79
CA ARG A 353 5.01 4.26 -26.30
C ARG A 353 6.46 4.41 -25.85
N ARG A 354 7.26 3.36 -26.00
CA ARG A 354 8.68 3.35 -25.61
C ARG A 354 9.48 4.54 -26.17
N ARG A 355 9.23 4.92 -27.43
CA ARG A 355 9.87 6.08 -28.08
C ARG A 355 9.56 7.42 -27.42
N HIS A 356 8.43 7.54 -26.71
CA HIS A 356 8.02 8.76 -26.00
C HIS A 356 8.69 8.87 -24.62
N VAL A 357 9.40 7.83 -24.17
CA VAL A 357 10.01 7.82 -22.84
C VAL A 357 11.24 8.71 -22.81
N ARG A 358 11.06 9.88 -22.19
CA ARG A 358 12.08 10.91 -21.98
C ARG A 358 11.90 11.48 -20.57
N PRO A 359 12.99 11.63 -19.79
CA PRO A 359 12.91 12.34 -18.51
C PRO A 359 12.48 13.79 -18.73
N THR A 360 11.52 14.23 -17.94
CA THR A 360 11.05 15.61 -17.85
C THR A 360 11.49 16.17 -16.51
N HIS A 361 12.26 17.25 -16.53
CA HIS A 361 12.72 17.88 -15.30
C HIS A 361 11.65 18.83 -14.75
N PHE A 362 11.17 18.53 -13.54
CA PHE A 362 10.22 19.35 -12.79
C PHE A 362 10.97 20.23 -11.80
N ARG A 363 10.53 21.49 -11.67
CA ARG A 363 11.11 22.43 -10.71
C ARG A 363 10.66 22.10 -9.28
N ALA A 364 11.37 22.64 -8.29
CA ALA A 364 11.09 22.39 -6.88
C ALA A 364 9.68 22.81 -6.45
N GLU A 365 9.13 23.86 -7.09
CA GLU A 365 7.79 24.38 -6.81
C GLU A 365 6.69 23.37 -7.20
N SER A 366 6.97 22.43 -8.11
CA SER A 366 6.03 21.38 -8.51
C SER A 366 5.94 20.22 -7.50
N ARG A 367 6.76 20.20 -6.43
CA ARG A 367 6.78 19.11 -5.43
C ARG A 367 5.40 18.87 -4.81
N ALA A 368 4.74 19.93 -4.35
CA ALA A 368 3.43 19.80 -3.71
C ALA A 368 2.40 19.21 -4.66
N GLU A 369 2.37 19.66 -5.92
CA GLU A 369 1.42 19.15 -6.90
C GLU A 369 1.68 17.69 -7.30
N LEU A 370 2.95 17.31 -7.52
CA LEU A 370 3.31 15.93 -7.85
C LEU A 370 2.98 14.98 -6.69
N LEU A 371 3.23 15.39 -5.45
CA LEU A 371 2.89 14.60 -4.26
C LEU A 371 1.39 14.59 -3.98
N TYR A 372 0.65 15.66 -4.30
CA TYR A 372 -0.81 15.66 -4.23
C TYR A 372 -1.42 14.62 -5.18
N ARG A 373 -0.94 14.57 -6.43
CA ARG A 373 -1.39 13.57 -7.41
C ARG A 373 -1.08 12.15 -6.94
N SER A 374 0.12 11.95 -6.36
CA SER A 374 0.52 10.69 -5.74
C SER A 374 -0.41 10.31 -4.58
N MET A 375 -0.65 11.24 -3.66
CA MET A 375 -1.56 11.11 -2.51
C MET A 375 -2.95 10.68 -2.95
N VAL A 376 -3.60 11.45 -3.83
CA VAL A 376 -4.96 11.15 -4.30
C VAL A 376 -5.02 9.82 -5.04
N LYS A 377 -4.00 9.51 -5.84
CA LYS A 377 -4.00 8.29 -6.65
C LYS A 377 -3.78 7.03 -5.83
N PHE A 378 -2.89 7.08 -4.84
CA PHE A 378 -2.38 5.89 -4.18
C PHE A 378 -2.77 5.76 -2.71
N THR A 379 -3.47 6.74 -2.12
CA THR A 379 -4.01 6.64 -0.76
C THR A 379 -5.55 6.57 -0.78
N ALA A 380 -6.21 6.63 0.38
CA ALA A 380 -7.66 6.78 0.47
C ALA A 380 -8.13 8.25 0.56
N LEU A 381 -7.20 9.22 0.62
CA LEU A 381 -7.55 10.64 0.59
C LEU A 381 -8.12 11.01 -0.79
N ARG A 382 -9.29 11.64 -0.81
CA ARG A 382 -9.99 12.02 -2.05
C ARG A 382 -10.28 13.51 -2.06
N PRO A 383 -10.24 14.19 -3.23
CA PRO A 383 -10.67 15.57 -3.36
C PRO A 383 -12.12 15.78 -2.89
N VAL A 384 -12.38 16.87 -2.17
CA VAL A 384 -13.73 17.30 -1.78
C VAL A 384 -14.30 18.17 -2.88
N ASN A 385 -15.47 17.80 -3.43
CA ASN A 385 -16.25 18.60 -4.39
C ASN A 385 -15.50 19.08 -5.64
N GLY A 386 -14.48 18.36 -6.12
CA GLY A 386 -13.72 18.75 -7.31
C GLY A 386 -13.19 17.55 -8.10
N PRO A 387 -12.95 17.71 -9.41
CA PRO A 387 -12.31 16.67 -10.20
C PRO A 387 -10.88 16.44 -9.69
N CYS A 388 -10.40 15.20 -9.76
CA CYS A 388 -8.99 14.91 -9.53
C CYS A 388 -8.15 15.66 -10.58
N ILE A 389 -6.96 16.11 -10.19
CA ILE A 389 -6.05 16.77 -11.13
C ILE A 389 -5.64 15.74 -12.20
N GLU A 390 -6.05 16.01 -13.45
CA GLU A 390 -5.84 15.12 -14.59
C GLU A 390 -4.38 14.87 -14.86
N MET A 391 -3.96 13.62 -15.09
CA MET A 391 -2.56 13.28 -15.36
C MET A 391 -2.10 13.65 -16.78
N THR A 392 -3.03 14.04 -17.66
CA THR A 392 -2.77 14.27 -19.08
C THR A 392 -1.91 15.50 -19.37
N ASP A 393 -1.86 16.46 -18.46
CA ASP A 393 -1.00 17.66 -18.57
C ASP A 393 0.48 17.35 -18.32
N LEU A 394 0.79 16.26 -17.62
CA LEU A 394 2.14 15.75 -17.41
C LEU A 394 2.63 14.86 -18.58
N VAL A 395 1.80 14.64 -19.60
CA VAL A 395 2.16 13.82 -20.75
C VAL A 395 2.99 14.65 -21.73
N PRO A 396 4.09 14.11 -22.29
CA PRO A 396 4.88 14.82 -23.30
C PRO A 396 4.01 15.27 -24.47
N ALA A 397 4.18 16.50 -24.94
CA ALA A 397 3.40 17.07 -26.06
C ALA A 397 3.52 16.28 -27.38
N THR A 398 4.54 15.42 -27.50
CA THR A 398 4.71 14.50 -28.63
C THR A 398 3.73 13.33 -28.64
N VAL A 399 3.00 13.11 -27.54
CA VAL A 399 1.99 12.06 -27.41
C VAL A 399 0.65 12.61 -27.88
N ASN A 400 0.05 11.94 -28.86
CA ASN A 400 -1.31 12.25 -29.27
C ASN A 400 -2.31 11.57 -28.31
N LEU A 401 -2.88 12.37 -27.40
CA LEU A 401 -3.88 11.88 -26.44
C LEU A 401 -5.19 11.39 -27.10
N GLN A 402 -5.45 11.79 -28.35
CA GLN A 402 -6.65 11.38 -29.12
C GLN A 402 -6.39 10.14 -29.97
N ALA A 403 -5.13 9.74 -30.18
CA ALA A 403 -4.81 8.54 -30.93
C ALA A 403 -5.04 7.30 -30.06
N PRO A 404 -5.60 6.21 -30.62
CA PRO A 404 -5.70 4.95 -29.90
C PRO A 404 -4.30 4.39 -29.63
N GLY A 405 -4.12 3.80 -28.44
CA GLY A 405 -2.94 3.01 -28.11
C GLY A 405 -2.72 1.82 -29.05
N ASP A 406 -1.57 1.14 -28.91
CA ASP A 406 -1.25 0.00 -29.78
C ASP A 406 -2.27 -1.15 -29.57
N PRO A 407 -3.07 -1.51 -30.59
CA PRO A 407 -4.13 -2.49 -30.44
C PRO A 407 -3.60 -3.89 -30.11
N LEU A 408 -2.40 -4.26 -30.58
CA LEU A 408 -1.78 -5.54 -30.24
C LEU A 408 -1.42 -5.59 -28.77
N ILE A 409 -0.76 -4.53 -28.27
CA ILE A 409 -0.36 -4.46 -26.87
C ILE A 409 -1.58 -4.33 -25.97
N GLY A 410 -2.56 -3.50 -26.32
CA GLY A 410 -3.83 -3.40 -25.59
C GLY A 410 -4.53 -4.74 -25.47
N TRP A 411 -4.65 -5.49 -26.58
CA TRP A 411 -5.22 -6.83 -26.61
C TRP A 411 -4.45 -7.82 -25.73
N LEU A 412 -3.12 -7.82 -25.81
CA LEU A 412 -2.26 -8.68 -24.99
C LEU A 412 -2.25 -8.28 -23.50
N LEU A 413 -2.53 -7.02 -23.18
CA LEU A 413 -2.57 -6.49 -21.83
C LEU A 413 -3.87 -6.86 -21.10
N ASP A 414 -4.97 -7.03 -21.84
CA ASP A 414 -6.27 -7.46 -21.33
C ASP A 414 -6.20 -8.87 -20.72
N ALA A 415 -6.69 -9.00 -19.47
CA ALA A 415 -6.57 -10.19 -18.65
C ALA A 415 -7.41 -11.38 -19.15
N ALA A 416 -8.35 -11.15 -20.06
CA ALA A 416 -9.20 -12.20 -20.64
C ALA A 416 -8.45 -13.13 -21.62
N HIS A 417 -7.32 -12.67 -22.18
CA HIS A 417 -6.59 -13.42 -23.21
C HIS A 417 -5.53 -14.33 -22.57
N SER A 418 -5.94 -15.55 -22.19
CA SER A 418 -5.07 -16.54 -21.54
C SER A 418 -4.26 -17.40 -22.53
N SER A 419 -2.94 -17.24 -22.43
CA SER A 419 -1.91 -18.29 -22.29
C SER A 419 -1.51 -19.26 -23.41
N GLU A 420 -2.23 -19.40 -24.53
CA GLU A 420 -1.88 -20.40 -25.58
C GLU A 420 -1.71 -19.85 -27.00
N THR A 421 -1.45 -18.55 -27.18
CA THR A 421 -1.23 -17.99 -28.51
C THR A 421 0.26 -17.95 -28.87
N SER A 422 0.65 -18.62 -29.96
CA SER A 422 2.01 -18.55 -30.52
C SER A 422 2.21 -17.26 -31.31
N GLU A 423 3.47 -16.81 -31.44
CA GLU A 423 3.82 -15.65 -32.26
C GLU A 423 3.32 -15.79 -33.71
N LYS A 424 3.41 -17.01 -34.28
CA LYS A 424 2.92 -17.30 -35.63
C LYS A 424 1.43 -17.04 -35.76
N ARG A 425 0.63 -17.53 -34.81
CA ARG A 425 -0.82 -17.36 -34.82
C ARG A 425 -1.21 -15.89 -34.62
N LEU A 426 -0.49 -15.15 -33.78
CA LEU A 426 -0.69 -13.71 -33.63
C LEU A 426 -0.30 -12.97 -34.91
N ALA A 427 0.80 -13.32 -35.55
CA ALA A 427 1.20 -12.71 -36.82
C ALA A 427 0.12 -12.88 -37.88
N GLU A 428 -0.43 -14.09 -38.03
CA GLU A 428 -1.55 -14.41 -38.91
C GLU A 428 -2.81 -13.61 -38.54
N GLN A 429 -3.18 -13.56 -37.26
CA GLN A 429 -4.35 -12.82 -36.77
C GLN A 429 -4.26 -11.31 -37.03
N PHE A 430 -3.07 -10.74 -36.91
CA PHE A 430 -2.81 -9.31 -37.16
C PHE A 430 -2.40 -9.03 -38.61
N GLY A 431 -2.52 -10.01 -39.52
CA GLY A 431 -2.30 -9.84 -40.96
C GLY A 431 -0.87 -9.48 -41.35
N CYS A 432 0.13 -9.96 -40.61
CA CYS A 432 1.54 -9.66 -40.87
C CYS A 432 2.43 -10.91 -40.87
N SER A 433 3.65 -10.80 -41.41
CA SER A 433 4.62 -11.89 -41.34
C SER A 433 5.17 -12.04 -39.92
N LEU A 434 5.57 -13.27 -39.54
CA LEU A 434 6.18 -13.54 -38.23
C LEU A 434 7.37 -12.61 -37.94
N GLY A 435 8.25 -12.39 -38.93
CA GLY A 435 9.39 -11.48 -38.77
C GLY A 435 8.98 -10.03 -38.55
N HIS A 436 7.90 -9.56 -39.19
CA HIS A 436 7.35 -8.22 -38.92
C HIS A 436 6.75 -8.14 -37.52
N PHE A 437 6.00 -9.16 -37.10
CA PHE A 437 5.43 -9.27 -35.76
C PHE A 437 6.51 -9.16 -34.68
N CYS A 438 7.55 -10.01 -34.74
CA CYS A 438 8.60 -10.04 -33.72
C CYS A 438 9.34 -8.68 -33.63
N ARG A 439 9.65 -8.05 -34.78
CA ARG A 439 10.29 -6.72 -34.79
C ARG A 439 9.39 -5.64 -34.22
N ARG A 440 8.12 -5.59 -34.62
CA ARG A 440 7.14 -4.63 -34.09
C ARG A 440 6.95 -4.82 -32.58
N PHE A 441 6.82 -6.07 -32.15
CA PHE A 441 6.62 -6.42 -30.74
C PHE A 441 7.82 -6.02 -29.88
N PHE A 442 9.04 -6.36 -30.33
CA PHE A 442 10.27 -5.95 -29.65
C PHE A 442 10.39 -4.43 -29.59
N GLY A 443 10.13 -3.72 -30.70
CA GLY A 443 10.15 -2.26 -30.73
C GLY A 443 9.11 -1.61 -29.81
N ALA A 444 7.96 -2.26 -29.61
CA ALA A 444 6.91 -1.77 -28.72
C ALA A 444 7.19 -2.05 -27.24
N THR A 445 7.74 -3.22 -26.89
CA THR A 445 7.84 -3.71 -25.50
C THR A 445 9.25 -3.72 -24.92
N GLY A 446 10.27 -3.70 -25.77
CA GLY A 446 11.67 -3.90 -25.40
C GLY A 446 12.05 -5.35 -25.05
N GLN A 447 11.17 -6.32 -25.33
CA GLN A 447 11.40 -7.74 -25.09
C GLN A 447 10.93 -8.61 -26.25
N TYR A 448 11.50 -9.81 -26.35
CA TYR A 448 10.96 -10.87 -27.18
C TYR A 448 9.67 -11.44 -26.56
N PHE A 449 8.74 -11.87 -27.41
CA PHE A 449 7.39 -12.26 -27.00
C PHE A 449 7.36 -13.37 -25.94
N GLU A 450 8.19 -14.41 -26.09
CA GLU A 450 8.22 -15.53 -25.14
C GLU A 450 8.59 -15.08 -23.72
N GLN A 451 9.67 -14.30 -23.59
CA GLN A 451 10.10 -13.77 -22.29
C GLN A 451 9.08 -12.78 -21.72
N TRP A 452 8.50 -11.92 -22.57
CA TRP A 452 7.45 -10.98 -22.15
C TRP A 452 6.22 -11.70 -21.59
N MET A 453 5.81 -12.80 -22.24
CA MET A 453 4.71 -13.64 -21.76
C MET A 453 5.03 -14.32 -20.43
N ILE A 454 6.26 -14.77 -20.22
CA ILE A 454 6.71 -15.31 -18.93
C ILE A 454 6.59 -14.23 -17.85
N ASP A 455 7.14 -13.03 -18.08
CA ASP A 455 7.13 -11.94 -17.11
C ASP A 455 5.70 -11.51 -16.76
N ARG A 456 4.80 -11.40 -17.76
CA ARG A 456 3.37 -11.12 -17.57
C ARG A 456 2.66 -12.21 -16.77
N LYS A 457 2.86 -13.49 -17.12
CA LYS A 457 2.29 -14.62 -16.38
C LYS A 457 2.75 -14.62 -14.93
N MET A 458 4.03 -14.33 -14.68
CA MET A 458 4.59 -14.29 -13.33
C MET A 458 4.14 -13.06 -12.54
N LEU A 459 3.90 -11.92 -13.19
CA LEU A 459 3.28 -10.76 -12.54
C LEU A 459 1.84 -11.03 -12.16
N ARG A 460 1.06 -11.68 -13.05
CA ARG A 460 -0.32 -12.09 -12.75
C ARG A 460 -0.36 -13.14 -11.64
N ALA A 461 0.54 -14.12 -11.66
CA ALA A 461 0.68 -15.11 -10.60
C ALA A 461 0.91 -14.45 -9.25
N ARG A 462 1.77 -13.41 -9.20
CA ARG A 462 2.03 -12.62 -7.99
C ARG A 462 0.75 -11.98 -7.43
N THR A 463 -0.05 -11.34 -8.29
CA THR A 463 -1.35 -10.78 -7.90
C THR A 463 -2.31 -11.85 -7.41
N LEU A 464 -2.37 -13.01 -8.05
CA LEU A 464 -3.24 -14.11 -7.61
C LEU A 464 -2.74 -14.78 -6.32
N LEU A 465 -1.44 -14.77 -6.04
CA LEU A 465 -0.88 -15.33 -4.80
C LEU A 465 -1.30 -14.52 -3.58
N ALA A 466 -1.76 -13.29 -3.78
CA ALA A 466 -2.34 -12.44 -2.75
C ALA A 466 -3.69 -12.93 -2.24
N ASP A 467 -4.44 -13.61 -3.09
CA ASP A 467 -5.77 -14.11 -2.77
C ASP A 467 -5.65 -15.39 -1.91
N PRO A 468 -6.13 -15.37 -0.65
CA PRO A 468 -6.06 -16.51 0.25
C PRO A 468 -6.96 -17.67 -0.19
N ASP A 469 -8.00 -17.42 -0.97
CA ASP A 469 -8.97 -18.43 -1.40
C ASP A 469 -8.45 -19.28 -2.55
N LEU A 470 -7.41 -18.81 -3.26
CA LEU A 470 -6.80 -19.57 -4.34
C LEU A 470 -5.71 -20.49 -3.81
N THR A 471 -5.63 -21.72 -4.27
CA THR A 471 -4.46 -22.59 -4.05
C THR A 471 -3.35 -22.26 -5.05
N VAL A 472 -2.08 -22.55 -4.70
CA VAL A 472 -0.94 -22.39 -5.65
C VAL A 472 -1.16 -23.23 -6.93
N ALA A 473 -1.82 -24.38 -6.82
CA ALA A 473 -2.17 -25.23 -7.95
C ALA A 473 -3.24 -24.60 -8.87
N GLU A 474 -4.26 -23.94 -8.31
CA GLU A 474 -5.23 -23.18 -9.10
C GLU A 474 -4.59 -21.99 -9.79
N ILE A 475 -3.68 -21.28 -9.12
CA ILE A 475 -2.92 -20.18 -9.73
C ILE A 475 -2.10 -20.68 -10.91
N CYS A 476 -1.36 -21.78 -10.74
CA CYS A 476 -0.60 -22.42 -11.83
C CYS A 476 -1.48 -22.64 -13.07
N ARG A 477 -2.68 -23.19 -12.90
CA ARG A 477 -3.64 -23.39 -14.00
C ARG A 477 -4.15 -22.07 -14.58
N ARG A 478 -4.52 -21.10 -13.73
CA ARG A 478 -5.03 -19.78 -14.15
C ARG A 478 -4.01 -18.96 -14.94
N VAL A 479 -2.71 -19.12 -14.67
CA VAL A 479 -1.64 -18.47 -15.44
C VAL A 479 -1.18 -19.28 -16.65
N GLY A 480 -1.84 -20.41 -16.94
CA GLY A 480 -1.64 -21.21 -18.14
C GLY A 480 -0.44 -22.15 -18.10
N TYR A 481 -0.06 -22.63 -16.91
CA TYR A 481 0.90 -23.71 -16.76
C TYR A 481 0.17 -25.03 -16.49
N ARG A 482 0.48 -26.06 -17.28
CA ARG A 482 -0.08 -27.42 -17.11
C ARG A 482 0.49 -28.14 -15.89
N HIS A 483 1.76 -27.88 -15.56
CA HIS A 483 2.48 -28.58 -14.48
C HIS A 483 2.99 -27.60 -13.41
N PRO A 484 2.71 -27.86 -12.12
CA PRO A 484 3.20 -27.02 -11.01
C PRO A 484 4.72 -26.88 -10.93
N SER A 485 5.48 -27.89 -11.37
CA SER A 485 6.95 -27.85 -11.37
C SER A 485 7.50 -26.81 -12.35
N SER A 486 6.93 -26.74 -13.56
CA SER A 486 7.27 -25.72 -14.57
C SER A 486 6.90 -24.31 -14.11
N PHE A 487 5.70 -24.16 -13.52
CA PHE A 487 5.29 -22.90 -12.91
C PHE A 487 6.24 -22.46 -11.79
N THR A 488 6.57 -23.36 -10.87
CA THR A 488 7.47 -23.08 -9.75
C THR A 488 8.86 -22.66 -10.23
N ARG A 489 9.40 -23.34 -11.24
CA ARG A 489 10.70 -22.99 -11.84
C ARG A 489 10.67 -21.61 -12.49
N ALA A 490 9.63 -21.31 -13.29
CA ALA A 490 9.48 -20.00 -13.92
C ALA A 490 9.32 -18.89 -12.89
N PHE A 491 8.50 -19.12 -11.86
CA PHE A 491 8.29 -18.17 -10.78
C PHE A 491 9.57 -17.91 -9.99
N LEU A 492 10.32 -18.96 -9.66
CA LEU A 492 11.63 -18.85 -9.02
C LEU A 492 12.63 -18.10 -9.92
N GLY A 493 12.63 -18.34 -11.23
CA GLY A 493 13.50 -17.65 -12.18
C GLY A 493 13.25 -16.14 -12.23
N VAL A 494 11.98 -15.72 -12.21
CA VAL A 494 11.60 -14.29 -12.28
C VAL A 494 11.69 -13.60 -10.90
N HIS A 495 11.24 -14.27 -9.84
CA HIS A 495 11.06 -13.66 -8.52
C HIS A 495 12.10 -14.08 -7.48
N SER A 496 12.97 -15.04 -7.78
CA SER A 496 14.01 -15.56 -6.87
C SER A 496 13.50 -16.15 -5.56
N VAL A 497 12.19 -16.43 -5.45
CA VAL A 497 11.54 -17.13 -4.32
C VAL A 497 10.47 -18.08 -4.85
N LYS A 498 10.11 -19.13 -4.10
CA LYS A 498 9.04 -20.05 -4.55
C LYS A 498 7.65 -19.42 -4.36
N PRO A 499 6.63 -19.82 -5.14
CA PRO A 499 5.25 -19.30 -4.99
C PRO A 499 4.69 -19.46 -3.57
N THR A 500 4.91 -20.60 -2.93
CA THR A 500 4.42 -20.89 -1.57
C THR A 500 5.09 -19.99 -0.54
N GLU A 501 6.40 -19.80 -0.65
CA GLU A 501 7.19 -18.91 0.22
C GLU A 501 6.77 -17.45 0.01
N TYR A 502 6.56 -17.05 -1.25
CA TYR A 502 6.05 -15.74 -1.63
C TYR A 502 4.67 -15.48 -1.02
N ARG A 503 3.73 -16.43 -1.15
CA ARG A 503 2.40 -16.33 -0.54
C ARG A 503 2.48 -16.25 0.97
N GLN A 504 3.26 -17.10 1.62
CA GLN A 504 3.39 -17.04 3.07
C GLN A 504 3.96 -15.70 3.51
N ALA A 505 4.94 -15.16 2.78
CA ALA A 505 5.44 -13.81 3.01
C ALA A 505 4.35 -12.75 2.76
N TYR A 506 3.53 -12.90 1.73
CA TYR A 506 2.46 -11.96 1.38
C TYR A 506 1.26 -11.99 2.34
N LEU A 507 0.77 -13.16 2.73
CA LEU A 507 -0.28 -13.27 3.74
C LEU A 507 0.22 -12.70 5.07
N ARG A 508 1.47 -12.98 5.45
CA ARG A 508 2.14 -12.29 6.57
C ARG A 508 2.24 -10.77 6.39
N ARG A 509 2.31 -10.25 5.15
CA ARG A 509 2.23 -8.82 4.81
C ARG A 509 0.82 -8.27 4.94
N GLN A 510 -0.22 -8.97 4.48
CA GLN A 510 -1.60 -8.49 4.61
C GLN A 510 -2.06 -8.49 6.07
N THR A 511 -1.59 -9.44 6.89
CA THR A 511 -1.70 -9.42 8.36
C THR A 511 -1.09 -8.15 9.00
N VAL A 512 -0.28 -7.41 8.25
CA VAL A 512 0.44 -6.18 8.65
C VAL A 512 -0.12 -4.95 7.91
N SER A 513 -0.60 -5.10 6.66
CA SER A 513 -0.97 -4.01 5.75
C SER A 513 -2.47 -3.88 5.46
N ILE A 514 -3.38 -4.23 6.38
CA ILE A 514 -4.81 -3.95 6.19
C ILE A 514 -5.02 -2.44 6.35
N GLY A 515 -4.84 -1.74 5.22
CA GLY A 515 -4.90 -0.31 5.08
C GLY A 515 -5.02 0.04 3.60
N VAL A 516 -6.25 -0.10 3.07
CA VAL A 516 -6.76 0.42 1.79
C VAL A 516 -6.39 -0.42 0.55
N GLU A 517 -7.41 -1.09 -0.03
CA GLU A 517 -7.43 -1.57 -1.43
C GLU A 517 -7.56 -0.42 -2.44
#